data_AF-X1RDN6-F1
#
_entry.id   AF-X1RDN6-F1
#
_cell.length_a   1.000
_cell.length_b   1.000
_cell.length_c   1.000
_cell.angle_alpha   90.00
_cell.angle_beta   90.00
_cell.angle_gamma   90.00
#
_symmetry.space_group_name_H-M   'P 1'
#
loop_
_entity.id
_entity.type
_entity.pdbx_description
1 polymer ?
#
loop_
_entity_poly.entity_id
_entity_poly.type
_entity_poly.pdbx_seq_one_letter_code
_entity_poly.pdbx_strand_id
1 'polypeptide(L)' 'MTHFDIASYVSHIEANRSVKDALMQKLKTRRPPYHISVTDLTNLKQAYFKRKYPEIVPPLEKQQLMWAGTV' A
#
# COMPACT_ATOMS: atom_id res chain seq x y z
N MET A 1 -29.88 3.08 19.28
CA MET A 1 -29.33 2.46 18.05
C MET A 1 -28.22 1.52 18.47
N THR A 2 -28.48 0.22 18.46
CA THR A 2 -27.54 -0.80 18.90
C THR A 2 -26.47 -0.98 17.81
N HIS A 3 -25.21 -0.69 18.16
CA HIS A 3 -24.07 -0.99 17.30
C HIS A 3 -24.03 -2.51 17.09
N PHE A 4 -24.26 -2.95 15.85
CA PHE A 4 -24.07 -4.34 15.48
C PHE A 4 -22.57 -4.61 15.42
N ASP A 5 -22.05 -5.36 16.38
CA ASP A 5 -20.66 -5.82 16.40
C ASP A 5 -20.60 -7.28 15.96
N ILE A 6 -20.03 -7.52 14.79
CA ILE A 6 -19.89 -8.87 14.23
C ILE A 6 -18.75 -9.65 14.87
N ALA A 7 -17.83 -8.99 15.59
CA ALA A 7 -16.67 -9.62 16.21
C ALA A 7 -17.05 -10.53 17.39
N SER A 8 -18.16 -10.27 18.08
CA SER A 8 -18.66 -11.12 19.17
C SER A 8 -19.31 -12.42 18.70
N TYR A 9 -19.64 -12.54 17.41
CA TYR A 9 -20.36 -13.69 16.85
C TYR A 9 -19.51 -14.61 15.98
N VAL A 10 -18.25 -14.24 15.70
CA VAL A 10 -17.40 -14.99 14.79
C VAL A 10 -16.06 -15.29 15.45
N SER A 11 -16.02 -16.34 16.26
CA SER A 11 -14.79 -16.83 16.88
C SER A 11 -13.84 -17.47 15.87
N HIS A 12 -14.38 -18.13 14.83
CA HIS A 12 -13.61 -18.79 13.78
C HIS A 12 -14.42 -18.79 12.48
N ILE A 13 -13.87 -18.24 11.40
CA ILE A 13 -14.45 -18.38 10.06
C ILE A 13 -14.01 -19.74 9.52
N GLU A 14 -14.87 -20.74 9.65
CA GLU A 14 -14.66 -22.05 9.05
C GLU A 14 -15.06 -21.99 7.58
N ALA A 15 -14.09 -21.61 6.75
CA ALA A 15 -14.24 -21.61 5.32
C ALA A 15 -13.62 -22.89 4.74
N ASN A 16 -14.27 -23.48 3.74
CA ASN A 16 -13.68 -24.54 2.93
C ASN A 16 -12.26 -24.15 2.53
N ARG A 17 -11.31 -25.11 2.56
CA ARG A 17 -9.89 -24.88 2.27
C ARG A 17 -9.68 -23.99 1.03
N SER A 18 -10.47 -24.22 -0.02
CA SER A 18 -10.45 -23.43 -1.25
C SER A 18 -10.81 -21.94 -1.05
N VAL A 19 -11.81 -21.64 -0.22
CA VAL A 19 -12.21 -20.26 0.10
C VAL A 19 -11.15 -19.58 0.98
N LYS A 20 -10.59 -20.30 1.97
CA LYS A 20 -9.48 -19.82 2.78
C LYS A 20 -8.25 -19.51 1.91
N ASP A 21 -7.91 -20.41 0.98
CA ASP A 21 -6.76 -20.24 0.09
C ASP A 21 -6.97 -19.08 -0.89
N ALA A 22 -8.18 -18.91 -1.44
CA ALA A 22 -8.52 -17.77 -2.28
C ALA A 22 -8.44 -16.43 -1.52
N LEU A 23 -8.91 -16.41 -0.27
CA LEU A 23 -8.88 -15.22 0.58
C LEU A 23 -7.43 -14.88 0.99
N MET A 24 -6.63 -15.89 1.33
CA MET A 24 -5.20 -15.74 1.61
C MET A 24 -4.40 -15.32 0.37
N GLN A 25 -4.73 -15.83 -0.83
CA GLN A 25 -4.13 -15.37 -2.07
C GLN A 25 -4.42 -13.89 -2.33
N LYS A 26 -5.69 -13.45 -2.18
CA LYS A 26 -6.07 -12.03 -2.31
C LYS A 26 -5.45 -11.13 -1.24
N LEU A 27 -5.23 -11.64 -0.03
CA LEU A 27 -4.54 -10.93 1.05
C LEU A 27 -3.03 -10.86 0.84
N LYS A 28 -2.41 -11.89 0.26
CA LYS A 28 -0.97 -11.91 -0.07
C LYS A 28 -0.63 -11.09 -1.31
N THR A 29 -1.53 -10.98 -2.28
CA THR A 29 -1.41 -10.05 -3.42
C THR A 29 -1.69 -8.59 -3.03
N ARG A 30 -1.48 -8.25 -1.75
CA ARG A 30 -1.54 -6.88 -1.26
C ARG A 30 -0.73 -6.00 -2.19
N ARG A 31 -1.42 -4.99 -2.71
CA ARG A 31 -0.88 -3.85 -3.45
C ARG A 31 0.39 -3.36 -2.76
N PRO A 32 1.38 -2.83 -3.51
CA PRO A 32 2.60 -2.28 -2.94
C PRO A 32 2.26 -1.43 -1.72
N PRO A 33 2.99 -1.60 -0.61
CA PRO A 33 2.63 -1.02 0.66
C PRO A 33 2.30 0.45 0.47
N TYR A 34 1.12 0.86 0.97
CA TYR A 34 0.68 2.26 1.00
C TYR A 34 1.50 3.05 2.02
N HIS A 35 2.83 3.00 1.91
CA HIS A 35 3.70 3.88 2.67
C HIS A 35 3.72 5.21 1.93
N ILE A 36 2.98 6.19 2.45
CA ILE A 36 3.05 7.59 2.04
C ILE A 36 4.03 8.26 2.98
N SER A 37 5.21 8.64 2.49
CA SER A 37 6.12 9.46 3.30
C SER A 37 5.67 10.93 3.26
N VAL A 38 6.15 11.74 4.20
CA VAL A 38 5.88 13.19 4.18
C VAL A 38 6.38 13.85 2.88
N THR A 39 7.46 13.34 2.29
CA THR A 39 7.96 13.80 0.98
C THR A 39 7.03 13.47 -0.19
N ASP A 40 6.22 12.42 -0.07
CA ASP A 40 5.23 12.09 -1.11
C ASP A 40 4.09 13.12 -1.14
N LEU A 41 3.85 13.82 -0.02
CA LEU A 41 2.85 14.87 0.09
C LEU A 41 3.33 16.21 -0.48
N THR A 42 4.63 16.46 -0.49
CA THR A 42 5.19 17.70 -1.05
C THR A 42 5.31 17.65 -2.56
N ASN A 43 5.48 16.47 -3.17
CA ASN A 43 5.49 16.30 -4.62
C ASN A 43 4.63 15.11 -5.08
N LEU A 44 3.32 15.36 -5.16
CA LEU A 44 2.31 14.35 -5.52
C LEU A 44 2.54 13.72 -6.90
N LYS A 45 2.97 14.52 -7.89
CA LYS A 45 3.24 14.05 -9.24
C LYS A 45 4.34 13.00 -9.22
N GLN A 46 5.45 13.30 -8.55
CA GLN A 46 6.57 12.40 -8.46
C GLN A 46 6.26 11.12 -7.67
N ALA A 47 5.56 11.25 -6.53
CA ALA A 47 5.12 10.10 -5.75
C ALA A 47 4.24 9.16 -6.57
N TYR A 48 3.35 9.71 -7.40
CA TYR A 48 2.52 8.94 -8.32
C TYR A 48 3.36 8.17 -9.34
N PHE A 49 4.30 8.84 -10.03
CA PHE A 49 5.14 8.18 -11.04
C PHE A 49 6.05 7.10 -10.43
N LYS A 50 6.62 7.35 -9.23
CA LYS A 50 7.43 6.37 -8.50
C LYS A 50 6.64 5.10 -8.13
N ARG A 51 5.34 5.24 -7.83
CA ARG A 51 4.44 4.11 -7.55
C ARG A 51 4.00 3.37 -8.80
N LYS A 52 3.77 4.10 -9.89
CA LYS A 52 3.27 3.54 -11.15
C LYS A 52 4.35 2.84 -11.97
N TYR A 53 5.59 3.32 -11.88
CA TYR A 53 6.73 2.84 -12.65
C TYR A 53 7.97 2.67 -11.75
N PRO A 54 7.97 1.69 -10.82
CA PRO A 54 9.09 1.47 -9.91
C PRO A 54 10.39 1.08 -10.62
N GLU A 55 10.31 0.56 -11.84
CA GLU A 55 11.45 0.25 -12.71
C GLU A 55 12.22 1.49 -13.18
N ILE A 56 11.59 2.67 -13.15
CA ILE A 56 12.22 3.93 -13.54
C ILE A 56 12.87 4.55 -12.31
N VAL A 57 14.11 4.17 -12.04
CA VAL A 57 14.91 4.76 -10.95
C VAL A 57 15.42 6.14 -11.39
N PRO A 58 15.13 7.22 -10.65
CA PRO A 58 15.69 8.52 -10.96
C PRO A 58 17.23 8.47 -10.88
N PRO A 59 17.96 9.11 -11.83
CA PRO A 59 19.42 9.22 -11.76
C PRO A 59 19.87 9.86 -10.43
N LEU A 60 21.05 9.46 -9.94
CA LEU A 60 21.57 9.86 -8.62
C LEU A 60 21.59 11.38 -8.42
N GLU A 61 22.01 12.15 -9.44
CA GLU A 61 22.03 13.61 -9.39
C GLU A 61 20.65 14.22 -9.12
N LYS A 62 19.60 13.69 -9.76
CA LYS A 62 18.22 14.14 -9.51
C LYS A 62 17.77 13.78 -8.10
N GLN A 63 18.20 12.65 -7.56
CA GLN A 63 17.87 12.29 -6.17
C GLN A 63 18.54 13.24 -5.18
N GLN A 64 19.79 13.61 -5.43
CA GLN A 64 20.54 14.56 -4.59
C GLN A 64 19.88 15.95 -4.57
N LEU A 65 19.47 16.45 -5.73
CA LEU A 65 18.76 17.73 -5.84
C LEU A 65 17.43 17.73 -5.09
N MET A 66 16.68 16.64 -5.21
CA MET A 66 15.42 16.47 -4.46
C MET A 66 15.63 16.39 -2.95
N TRP A 67 16.67 15.69 -2.48
CA TRP A 67 17.02 15.64 -1.05
C TRP A 67 17.48 17.01 -0.53
N ALA A 68 18.11 17.82 -1.39
CA ALA A 68 18.48 19.20 -1.10
C ALA A 68 17.28 20.17 -1.17
N GLY A 69 16.06 19.70 -1.47
CA GLY A 69 14.87 20.55 -1.56
C GLY A 69 14.88 21.52 -2.73
N THR A 70 15.74 21.31 -3.71
CA THR A 70 15.87 22.17 -4.90
C THR A 70 15.30 21.42 -6.10
N VAL A 71 14.15 21.88 -6.61
CA VAL A 71 13.41 21.28 -7.73
C VAL A 71 13.68 22.05 -9.01
#